data_AF-A0A5C4N9I1-F1
#
_entry.id   AF-A0A5C4N9I1-F1
#
_cell.length_a   1.000
_cell.length_b   1.000
_cell.length_c   1.000
_cell.angle_alpha   90.00
_cell.angle_beta   90.00
_cell.angle_gamma   90.00
#
_symmetry.space_group_name_H-M   'P 1'
#
loop_
_entity.id
_entity.type
_entity.pdbx_description
1 polymer ?
#
loop_
_entity_poly.entity_id
_entity_poly.type
_entity_poly.pdbx_seq_one_letter_code
_entity_poly.pdbx_strand_id
1 'polypeptide(L)' 'MVQLPDYIVAQDIAGGKLEVLLPDWSVPRGIIHAVFPSRRGLLPAVRRFIDFLAAEMRDN' A
#
# COMPACT_ATOMS: atom_id res chain seq x y z
N MET A 1 7.07 21.82 4.79
CA MET A 1 7.38 20.38 4.72
C MET A 1 6.09 19.60 4.87
N VAL A 2 5.88 18.55 4.08
CA VAL A 2 4.68 17.70 4.11
C VAL A 2 5.12 16.24 4.10
N GLN A 3 4.38 15.36 4.78
CA GLN A 3 4.60 13.92 4.74
C GLN A 3 3.63 13.30 3.73
N LEU A 4 4.18 12.59 2.75
CA LEU A 4 3.42 12.00 1.65
C LEU A 4 3.75 10.49 1.57
N PRO A 5 2.80 9.63 1.20
CA PRO A 5 3.10 8.22 0.92
C PRO A 5 4.10 8.06 -0.23
N ASP A 6 5.08 7.17 -0.07
CA ASP A 6 6.17 7.03 -1.04
C ASP A 6 5.67 6.70 -2.46
N TYR A 7 4.61 5.90 -2.58
CA TYR A 7 4.05 5.47 -3.87
C TYR A 7 3.46 6.62 -4.70
N ILE A 8 3.10 7.76 -4.09
CA ILE A 8 2.60 8.93 -4.85
C ILE A 8 3.70 9.88 -5.30
N VAL A 9 4.86 9.88 -4.62
CA VAL A 9 5.96 10.85 -4.88
C VAL A 9 7.20 10.23 -5.51
N ALA A 10 7.26 8.89 -5.64
CA ALA A 10 8.44 8.18 -6.14
C ALA A 10 8.97 8.73 -7.48
N GLN A 11 8.09 9.05 -8.43
CA GLN A 11 8.47 9.59 -9.74
C GLN A 11 9.00 11.03 -9.65
N ASP A 12 8.42 11.85 -8.79
CA ASP A 12 8.83 13.24 -8.64
C ASP A 12 10.15 13.36 -7.88
N ILE A 13 10.43 12.45 -6.94
CA ILE A 13 11.75 12.31 -6.31
C ILE A 13 12.78 11.84 -7.34
N ALA A 14 12.47 10.77 -8.09
CA ALA A 14 13.36 10.28 -9.15
C ALA A 14 13.63 11.33 -10.25
N GLY A 15 12.64 12.17 -10.54
CA GLY A 15 12.73 13.27 -11.50
C GLY A 15 13.31 14.56 -10.92
N GLY A 16 13.72 14.59 -9.65
CA GLY A 16 14.33 15.77 -9.01
C GLY A 16 13.38 16.96 -8.76
N LYS A 17 12.06 16.75 -8.87
CA LYS A 17 11.06 17.78 -8.54
C LYS A 17 10.77 17.85 -7.04
N LEU A 18 11.05 16.76 -6.32
CA LEU A 18 10.93 16.67 -4.86
C LEU A 18 12.26 16.19 -4.26
N GLU A 19 12.56 16.67 -3.05
CA GLU A 19 13.75 16.32 -2.29
C GLU A 19 13.36 15.76 -0.91
N VAL A 20 14.07 14.71 -0.48
CA VAL A 20 13.87 14.07 0.84
C VAL A 20 14.68 14.84 1.88
N LEU A 21 13.99 15.47 2.83
CA LEU A 21 14.63 16.33 3.83
C LEU A 21 15.13 15.58 5.07
N LEU A 22 14.59 14.40 5.38
CA LEU A 22 14.89 13.62 6.59
C LEU A 22 15.06 12.12 6.23
N PRO A 23 16.15 11.74 5.55
CA PRO A 23 16.30 10.38 5.01
C PRO A 23 16.37 9.29 6.09
N ASP A 24 16.84 9.62 7.30
CA ASP A 24 16.98 8.67 8.41
C ASP A 24 15.71 8.56 9.28
N TRP A 25 14.68 9.35 8.98
CA TRP A 25 13.42 9.36 9.72
C TRP A 25 12.34 8.59 8.97
N SER A 26 11.76 7.58 9.62
CA SER A 26 10.69 6.76 9.05
C SER A 26 9.43 6.77 9.92
N VAL A 27 8.25 6.75 9.28
CA VAL A 27 6.99 6.45 9.95
C VAL A 27 6.77 4.94 10.06
N PRO A 28 5.98 4.46 11.05
CA PRO A 28 5.57 3.06 11.08
C PRO A 28 4.89 2.66 9.76
N ARG A 29 5.15 1.44 9.28
CA ARG A 29 4.51 0.92 8.07
C ARG A 29 2.99 0.96 8.22
N GLY A 30 2.32 1.50 7.22
CA GLY A 30 0.85 1.54 7.14
C GLY A 30 0.27 0.13 7.04
N ILE A 31 -0.93 -0.06 7.58
CA ILE A 31 -1.68 -1.32 7.46
C ILE A 31 -2.75 -1.13 6.39
N ILE A 32 -2.79 -2.04 5.42
CA ILE A 32 -3.86 -2.07 4.42
C ILE A 32 -4.90 -3.10 4.86
N HIS A 33 -6.16 -2.67 5.00
CA HIS A 33 -7.27 -3.52 5.40
C HIS A 33 -8.19 -3.82 4.23
N ALA A 34 -8.35 -5.11 3.90
CA ALA A 34 -9.40 -5.58 3.00
C ALA A 34 -10.68 -5.89 3.81
N VAL A 35 -11.77 -5.18 3.52
CA VAL A 35 -13.06 -5.33 4.24
C VAL A 35 -14.10 -6.00 3.32
N PHE A 36 -14.70 -7.08 3.80
CA PHE A 36 -15.72 -7.85 3.07
C PHE A 36 -16.70 -8.54 4.04
N PRO A 37 -17.92 -8.91 3.60
CA PRO A 37 -18.91 -9.57 4.45
C PRO A 37 -18.42 -10.92 5.00
N SER A 38 -18.74 -11.21 6.27
CA SER A 38 -18.26 -12.42 6.96
C SER A 38 -18.89 -13.71 6.41
N ARG A 39 -18.10 -14.52 5.68
CA ARG A 39 -18.21 -15.96 5.32
C ARG A 39 -19.54 -16.54 4.79
N ARG A 40 -20.73 -16.01 5.09
CA ARG A 40 -22.00 -16.39 4.44
C ARG A 40 -22.16 -15.61 3.15
N GLY A 41 -22.06 -16.29 2.01
CA GLY A 41 -22.32 -15.71 0.70
C GLY A 41 -21.13 -15.06 0.01
N LEU A 42 -19.89 -15.28 0.45
CA LEU A 42 -18.72 -14.79 -0.28
C LEU A 42 -18.58 -15.57 -1.59
N LEU A 43 -18.80 -14.89 -2.72
CA LEU A 43 -18.68 -15.51 -4.04
C LEU A 43 -17.25 -16.06 -4.22
N PRO A 44 -17.07 -17.26 -4.82
CA PRO A 44 -15.75 -17.84 -5.07
C PRO A 44 -14.78 -16.89 -5.78
N ALA A 45 -15.29 -16.02 -6.67
CA ALA A 45 -14.50 -15.00 -7.34
C ALA A 45 -13.91 -13.96 -6.37
N VAL A 46 -14.68 -13.51 -5.38
CA VAL A 46 -14.20 -12.56 -4.36
C VAL A 46 -13.16 -13.22 -3.47
N ARG A 47 -13.36 -14.50 -3.12
CA ARG A 47 -12.36 -15.27 -2.36
C ARG A 47 -11.04 -15.35 -3.12
N ARG A 48 -11.08 -15.75 -4.40
CA ARG A 48 -9.92 -15.82 -5.29
C ARG A 48 -9.20 -14.48 -5.40
N PHE A 49 -9.94 -13.39 -5.50
CA PHE A 49 -9.38 -12.05 -5.54
C PHE A 49 -8.68 -11.66 -4.23
N ILE A 50 -9.29 -11.94 -3.08
CA ILE A 50 -8.66 -11.68 -1.77
C ILE A 50 -7.39 -12.52 -1.60
N ASP A 51 -7.42 -13.80 -1.99
CA ASP A 51 -6.24 -14.67 -1.93
C ASP A 51 -5.11 -14.15 -2.83
N PHE A 52 -5.44 -13.64 -4.03
CA PHE A 52 -4.49 -12.98 -4.93
C PHE A 52 -3.90 -11.71 -4.30
N LEU A 53 -4.73 -10.80 -3.79
CA LEU A 53 -4.26 -9.59 -3.13
C LEU A 53 -3.37 -9.90 -1.93
N ALA A 54 -3.72 -10.90 -1.12
CA ALA A 54 -2.93 -11.30 0.04
C ALA A 54 -1.55 -11.86 -0.33
N ALA A 55 -1.41 -12.47 -1.52
CA ALA A 55 -0.14 -12.92 -2.05
C ALA A 55 0.69 -11.72 -2.55
N GLU A 56 0.14 -10.90 -3.45
CA GLU A 56 0.86 -9.76 -4.05
C GLU A 56 1.27 -8.70 -3.03
N MET A 57 0.45 -8.48 -2.00
CA MET A 57 0.72 -7.46 -0.98
C MET A 57 1.67 -7.94 0.13
N ARG A 58 2.03 -9.23 0.17
CA ARG A 58 3.06 -9.74 1.09
C ARG A 58 4.47 -9.39 0.61
N ASP A 59 4.64 -9.24 -0.69
CA ASP A 59 5.95 -9.14 -1.35
C ASP A 59 6.41 -7.70 -1.61
N ASN A 60 5.71 -6.71 -1.05
CA ASN A 60 6.00 -5.27 -1.14
C ASN A 60 6.14 -4.63 0.24
#